data_AF-A0A940HUG6-F1
#
_entry.id   AF-A0A940HUG6-F1
#
_cell.length_a   1.000
_cell.length_b   1.000
_cell.length_c   1.000
_cell.angle_alpha   90.00
_cell.angle_beta   90.00
_cell.angle_gamma   90.00
#
_symmetry.space_group_name_H-M   'P 1'
#
loop_
_entity.id
_entity.type
_entity.pdbx_description
1 polymer ?
#
loop_
_entity_poly.entity_id
_entity_poly.type
_entity_poly.pdbx_seq_one_letter_code
_entity_poly.pdbx_strand_id
1 'polypeptide(L)'
;MKKLLLFLPVLLLFAGACKDKKTSMKDGDKVEIGDFIEFFPEQALPFKIEDTSLVKKSTDSSLIGLKIFKQFIPDSILKKDFGNTVSLKLWSLARAREKGKETYLFVKAQGGTKRACYLVCFSADNKYLNAMPILKTGFDNSTSAYGMLDKKFQITTYRERKQGDNIVSFKRNVYGYNAAANEFTLMMTEPNEEIIENVINPIDTFGIKHKLAGDYVQNKKNFISFRDSKRPNELRFFVHFEKNDGECKGELKGVAKLVNSTLAVYQETGNPCELQFNFKGNTVTMKETGGCGSWRDIKCFFEGSYTRKKAPKTAEPAGKKK
;
A
#
# COMPACT_ATOMS: atom_id res chain seq x y z
N MET A 1 13.01 81.77 -2.35
CA MET A 1 13.71 80.49 -2.59
C MET A 1 12.80 79.36 -2.12
N LYS A 2 12.16 78.67 -3.07
CA LYS A 2 11.17 77.60 -2.87
C LYS A 2 11.88 76.24 -2.87
N LYS A 3 12.26 75.69 -1.72
CA LYS A 3 12.68 74.27 -1.59
C LYS A 3 12.55 73.79 -0.15
N LEU A 4 11.32 73.61 0.38
CA LEU A 4 11.14 72.87 1.63
C LEU A 4 9.71 72.33 1.83
N LEU A 5 9.11 71.75 0.78
CA LEU A 5 7.70 71.32 0.84
C LEU A 5 7.42 70.08 -0.03
N LEU A 6 8.27 69.06 0.08
CA LEU A 6 8.12 67.85 -0.75
C LEU A 6 8.70 66.57 -0.12
N PHE A 7 8.70 66.44 1.22
CA PHE A 7 9.14 65.22 1.90
C PHE A 7 8.15 64.63 2.91
N LEU A 8 6.96 65.22 3.08
CA LEU A 8 5.97 64.75 4.06
C LEU A 8 5.02 63.61 3.60
N PRO A 9 4.76 63.32 2.30
CA PRO A 9 3.85 62.23 1.94
C PRO A 9 4.51 60.84 1.90
N VAL A 10 5.84 60.74 1.89
CA VAL A 10 6.55 59.44 1.79
C VAL A 10 6.70 58.76 3.16
N LEU A 11 6.67 59.53 4.26
CA LEU A 11 6.78 58.97 5.62
C LEU A 11 5.45 58.42 6.16
N LEU A 12 4.31 58.83 5.60
CA LEU A 12 2.97 58.37 5.98
C LEU A 12 2.55 57.06 5.28
N LEU A 13 3.26 56.64 4.23
CA LEU A 13 2.99 55.36 3.52
C LEU A 13 3.57 54.13 4.24
N PHE A 14 4.38 54.30 5.30
CA PHE A 14 4.90 53.20 6.13
C PHE A 14 4.12 52.97 7.43
N ALA A 15 3.10 53.78 7.73
CA ALA A 15 2.29 53.63 8.95
C ALA A 15 1.11 52.63 8.80
N GLY A 16 0.86 52.12 7.60
CA GLY A 16 -0.22 51.16 7.30
C GLY A 16 0.17 49.69 7.42
N ALA A 17 1.35 49.35 7.92
CA ALA A 17 1.70 47.97 8.25
C ALA A 17 0.99 47.57 9.55
N CYS A 18 -0.29 47.17 9.45
CA CYS A 18 -0.96 46.40 10.50
C CYS A 18 -0.07 45.19 10.82
N LYS A 19 0.65 45.31 11.94
CA LYS A 19 1.36 44.20 12.57
C LYS A 19 0.29 43.29 13.16
N ASP A 20 -0.23 42.37 12.35
CA ASP A 20 -0.94 41.21 12.90
C ASP A 20 0.07 40.48 13.79
N LYS A 21 -0.15 40.64 15.09
CA LYS A 21 0.67 40.06 16.14
C LYS A 21 0.45 38.56 16.02
N LYS A 22 1.37 37.82 15.38
CA LYS A 22 1.26 36.37 15.21
C LYS A 22 0.92 35.72 16.55
N THR A 23 -0.30 35.19 16.64
CA THR A 23 -0.79 34.49 17.82
C THR A 23 0.18 33.36 18.13
N SER A 24 0.76 33.39 19.33
CA SER A 24 1.61 32.31 19.83
C SER A 24 0.75 31.04 19.94
N MET A 25 1.34 29.90 19.59
CA MET A 25 0.67 28.59 19.67
C MET A 25 1.25 27.75 20.79
N LYS A 26 1.69 28.37 21.89
CA LYS A 26 2.30 27.68 23.02
C LYS A 26 1.21 27.19 23.98
N ASP A 27 1.54 26.13 24.72
CA ASP A 27 0.65 25.65 25.77
C ASP A 27 0.47 26.74 26.85
N GLY A 28 -0.78 27.17 27.05
CA GLY A 28 -1.13 28.27 27.97
C GLY A 28 -1.76 29.48 27.26
N ASP A 29 -1.60 29.58 25.94
CA ASP A 29 -2.25 30.60 25.14
C ASP A 29 -3.76 30.30 25.02
N LYS A 30 -4.59 31.36 24.98
CA LYS A 30 -5.99 31.25 24.55
C LYS A 30 -6.00 31.41 23.04
N VAL A 31 -6.42 30.36 22.34
CA VAL A 31 -6.41 30.31 20.87
C VAL A 31 -7.83 30.04 20.41
N GLU A 32 -8.30 30.81 19.44
CA GLU A 32 -9.55 30.52 18.73
C GLU A 32 -9.28 29.66 17.50
N ILE A 33 -10.30 28.95 17.00
CA ILE A 33 -10.11 28.05 15.85
C ILE A 33 -9.65 28.78 14.59
N GLY A 34 -10.10 30.03 14.38
CA GLY A 34 -9.67 30.87 13.26
C GLY A 34 -8.16 31.12 13.31
N ASP A 35 -7.65 31.54 14.46
CA ASP A 35 -6.21 31.76 14.68
C ASP A 35 -5.41 30.47 14.52
N PHE A 36 -5.94 29.35 15.01
CA PHE A 36 -5.31 28.04 14.85
C PHE A 36 -5.13 27.67 13.38
N ILE A 37 -6.16 27.88 12.55
CA ILE A 37 -6.11 27.60 11.11
C ILE A 37 -5.23 28.63 10.36
N GLU A 38 -5.25 29.90 10.76
CA GLU A 38 -4.42 30.97 10.18
C GLU A 38 -2.93 30.88 10.54
N PHE A 39 -2.58 30.14 11.59
CA PHE A 39 -1.19 29.87 11.92
C PHE A 39 -0.48 28.91 10.95
N PHE A 40 -1.23 28.19 10.12
CA PHE A 40 -0.66 27.36 9.06
C PHE A 40 -0.41 28.22 7.81
N PRO A 41 0.82 28.23 7.27
CA PRO A 41 1.14 29.03 6.10
C PRO A 41 0.37 28.52 4.88
N GLU A 42 -0.28 29.43 4.15
CA GLU A 42 -1.00 29.08 2.94
C GLU A 42 -0.04 28.66 1.83
N GLN A 43 -0.40 27.61 1.11
CA GLN A 43 0.47 26.98 0.10
C GLN A 43 -0.31 26.67 -1.17
N ALA A 44 0.29 26.99 -2.32
CA ALA A 44 -0.27 26.64 -3.62
C ALA A 44 -0.23 25.13 -3.86
N LEU A 45 -1.27 24.60 -4.52
CA LEU A 45 -1.37 23.20 -4.91
C LEU A 45 -0.78 22.96 -6.32
N PRO A 46 -0.15 21.80 -6.58
CA PRO A 46 0.01 20.66 -5.67
C PRO A 46 1.06 20.93 -4.59
N PHE A 47 0.79 20.46 -3.37
CA PHE A 47 1.75 20.50 -2.27
C PHE A 47 2.22 19.09 -1.94
N LYS A 48 3.52 18.83 -2.10
CA LYS A 48 4.17 17.54 -1.87
C LYS A 48 5.12 17.65 -0.68
N ILE A 49 5.06 16.68 0.22
CA ILE A 49 6.01 16.51 1.32
C ILE A 49 6.74 15.17 1.19
N GLU A 50 8.06 15.22 1.23
CA GLU A 50 8.94 14.05 1.13
C GLU A 50 9.47 13.65 2.52
N ASP A 51 9.82 12.38 2.70
CA ASP A 51 10.38 11.83 3.93
C ASP A 51 11.62 12.60 4.43
N THR A 52 12.53 12.99 3.53
CA THR A 52 13.70 13.81 3.85
C THR A 52 13.32 15.16 4.46
N SER A 53 12.18 15.73 4.05
CA SER A 53 11.65 16.98 4.62
C SER A 53 11.16 16.82 6.04
N LEU A 54 10.71 15.61 6.44
CA LEU A 54 10.37 15.34 7.84
C LEU A 54 11.61 15.27 8.74
N VAL A 55 12.75 14.82 8.21
CA VAL A 55 14.00 14.73 8.98
C VAL A 55 14.64 16.10 9.19
N LYS A 56 14.46 17.04 8.26
CA LYS A 56 14.96 18.43 8.40
C LYS A 56 14.43 19.10 9.68
N LYS A 57 15.30 19.88 10.31
CA LYS A 57 14.96 20.65 11.53
C LYS A 57 13.90 21.70 11.18
N SER A 58 12.79 21.69 11.91
CA SER A 58 11.73 22.70 11.79
C SER A 58 12.04 23.90 12.68
N THR A 59 11.59 25.09 12.29
CA THR A 59 11.79 26.32 13.08
C THR A 59 10.83 26.37 14.26
N ASP A 60 11.28 26.92 15.38
CA ASP A 60 10.45 27.04 16.59
C ASP A 60 9.24 27.96 16.39
N SER A 61 9.29 28.86 15.40
CA SER A 61 8.17 29.74 15.04
C SER A 61 6.94 29.02 14.48
N SER A 62 7.08 27.76 14.05
CA SER A 62 5.97 26.92 13.56
C SER A 62 5.49 25.91 14.61
N LEU A 63 6.07 25.92 15.82
CA LEU A 63 5.77 24.95 16.85
C LEU A 63 4.36 25.18 17.41
N ILE A 64 3.61 24.09 17.54
CA ILE A 64 2.27 24.05 18.14
C ILE A 64 2.36 23.28 19.45
N GLY A 65 1.85 23.88 20.52
CA GLY A 65 1.69 23.26 21.82
C GLY A 65 0.71 22.09 21.75
N LEU A 66 1.04 20.99 22.43
CA LEU A 66 0.24 19.77 22.38
C LEU A 66 -1.16 19.98 22.99
N LYS A 67 -1.30 20.85 24.00
CA LYS A 67 -2.61 21.20 24.56
C LYS A 67 -3.43 22.02 23.58
N ILE A 68 -2.83 22.99 22.90
CA ILE A 68 -3.51 23.80 21.86
C ILE A 68 -4.01 22.89 20.73
N PHE A 69 -3.14 22.01 20.21
CA PHE A 69 -3.54 21.06 19.18
C PHE A 69 -4.76 20.22 19.59
N LYS A 70 -4.77 19.73 20.82
CA LYS A 70 -5.85 18.89 21.37
C LYS A 70 -7.17 19.63 21.61
N GLN A 71 -7.18 20.97 21.61
CA GLN A 71 -8.42 21.74 21.68
C GLN A 71 -9.25 21.58 20.41
N PHE A 72 -8.58 21.39 19.27
CA PHE A 72 -9.21 21.39 17.95
C PHE A 72 -9.18 20.03 17.25
N ILE A 73 -8.23 19.16 17.61
CA ILE A 73 -8.02 17.88 16.92
C ILE A 73 -7.96 16.75 17.96
N PRO A 74 -8.74 15.66 17.77
CA PRO A 74 -8.75 14.53 18.69
C PRO A 74 -7.37 13.91 18.91
N ASP A 75 -7.02 13.63 20.16
CA ASP A 75 -5.70 13.08 20.49
C ASP A 75 -5.50 11.63 20.02
N SER A 76 -6.59 10.93 19.73
CA SER A 76 -6.60 9.56 19.20
C SER A 76 -5.87 9.46 17.86
N ILE A 77 -5.82 10.55 17.07
CA ILE A 77 -5.10 10.62 15.80
C ILE A 77 -3.60 10.38 16.03
N LEU A 78 -3.01 11.05 17.02
CA LEU A 78 -1.58 10.95 17.32
C LEU A 78 -1.25 9.66 18.09
N LYS A 79 -2.13 9.25 19.01
CA LYS A 79 -1.94 8.06 19.86
C LYS A 79 -1.81 6.77 19.07
N LYS A 80 -2.52 6.64 17.94
CA LYS A 80 -2.43 5.47 17.04
C LYS A 80 -1.00 5.21 16.55
N ASP A 81 -0.23 6.26 16.33
CA ASP A 81 1.13 6.14 15.80
C ASP A 81 2.21 6.22 16.90
N PHE A 82 2.04 7.12 17.86
CA PHE A 82 3.08 7.43 18.84
C PHE A 82 2.86 6.81 20.24
N GLY A 83 1.68 6.23 20.49
CA GLY A 83 1.30 5.75 21.82
C GLY A 83 1.09 6.87 22.84
N ASN A 84 0.98 6.51 24.13
CA ASN A 84 0.65 7.44 25.22
C ASN A 84 1.87 8.04 25.94
N THR A 85 3.08 7.55 25.68
CA THR A 85 4.27 7.80 26.51
C THR A 85 5.31 8.73 25.89
N VAL A 86 5.06 9.25 24.68
CA VAL A 86 6.07 10.02 23.94
C VAL A 86 5.78 11.51 24.02
N SER A 87 6.79 12.31 24.41
CA SER A 87 6.74 13.76 24.28
C SER A 87 6.72 14.13 22.80
N LEU A 88 5.60 14.69 22.34
CA LEU A 88 5.38 15.05 20.95
C LEU A 88 5.66 16.51 20.71
N LYS A 89 6.42 16.79 19.65
CA LYS A 89 6.55 18.13 19.06
C LYS A 89 5.73 18.19 17.79
N LEU A 90 4.95 19.25 17.64
CA LEU A 90 4.05 19.48 16.52
C LEU A 90 4.44 20.76 15.79
N TRP A 91 4.44 20.76 14.46
CA TRP A 91 4.70 21.96 13.67
C TRP A 91 3.66 22.17 12.58
N SER A 92 3.27 23.43 12.35
CA SER A 92 2.48 23.84 11.18
C SER A 92 3.35 23.79 9.92
N LEU A 93 2.94 23.02 8.92
CA LEU A 93 3.69 22.90 7.66
C LEU A 93 3.05 23.69 6.53
N ALA A 94 1.74 23.53 6.33
CA ALA A 94 1.02 24.16 5.24
C ALA A 94 -0.49 24.14 5.48
N ARG A 95 -1.19 25.03 4.80
CA ARG A 95 -2.65 25.05 4.64
C ARG A 95 -3.02 25.13 3.17
N ALA A 96 -4.05 24.40 2.78
CA ALA A 96 -4.75 24.57 1.52
C ALA A 96 -6.26 24.69 1.77
N ARG A 97 -6.95 25.54 1.01
CA ARG A 97 -8.41 25.74 1.10
C ARG A 97 -9.06 25.39 -0.23
N GLU A 98 -10.07 24.55 -0.19
CA GLU A 98 -11.00 24.41 -1.30
C GLU A 98 -12.09 25.47 -1.13
N LYS A 99 -12.24 26.34 -2.14
CA LYS A 99 -13.13 27.50 -2.05
C LYS A 99 -14.57 27.05 -1.75
N GLY A 100 -15.11 27.51 -0.61
CA GLY A 100 -16.47 27.17 -0.17
C GLY A 100 -16.64 25.74 0.35
N LYS A 101 -15.54 24.99 0.53
CA LYS A 101 -15.56 23.62 1.04
C LYS A 101 -14.56 23.44 2.19
N GLU A 102 -13.73 22.40 2.16
CA GLU A 102 -12.84 22.05 3.25
C GLU A 102 -11.53 22.84 3.28
N THR A 103 -10.97 22.94 4.49
CA THR A 103 -9.61 23.41 4.76
C THR A 103 -8.74 22.23 5.17
N TYR A 104 -7.58 22.09 4.54
CA TYR A 104 -6.60 21.03 4.78
C TYR A 104 -5.35 21.59 5.44
N LEU A 105 -4.99 21.06 6.61
CA LEU A 105 -3.79 21.45 7.37
C LEU A 105 -2.77 20.30 7.35
N PHE A 106 -1.53 20.63 7.03
CA PHE A 106 -0.40 19.72 7.11
C PHE A 106 0.31 19.91 8.45
N VAL A 107 0.31 18.87 9.27
CA VAL A 107 0.90 18.89 10.62
C VAL A 107 2.05 17.90 10.67
N LYS A 108 3.25 18.37 11.02
CA LYS A 108 4.37 17.49 11.34
C LYS A 108 4.30 17.12 12.81
N ALA A 109 4.36 15.83 13.12
CA ALA A 109 4.51 15.31 14.47
C ALA A 109 5.85 14.57 14.60
N GLN A 110 6.57 14.79 15.70
CA GLN A 110 7.81 14.08 16.01
C GLN A 110 7.78 13.57 17.45
N GLY A 111 8.17 12.31 17.61
CA GLY A 111 8.36 11.65 18.89
C GLY A 111 9.56 10.72 18.84
N GLY A 112 10.64 11.06 19.55
CA GLY A 112 11.92 10.36 19.42
C GLY A 112 12.44 10.39 17.97
N THR A 113 12.71 9.21 17.40
CA THR A 113 13.14 9.03 16.00
C THR A 113 11.99 8.97 15.00
N LYS A 114 10.75 8.77 15.48
CA LYS A 114 9.54 8.64 14.67
C LYS A 114 9.02 10.02 14.26
N ARG A 115 8.63 10.17 13.00
CA ARG A 115 8.04 11.40 12.47
C ARG A 115 6.93 11.11 11.48
N ALA A 116 5.85 11.88 11.55
CA ALA A 116 4.72 11.74 10.65
C ALA A 116 4.24 13.11 10.15
N CYS A 117 3.73 13.17 8.93
CA CYS A 117 2.91 14.26 8.46
C CYS A 117 1.45 13.80 8.42
N TYR A 118 0.59 14.54 9.11
CA TYR A 118 -0.85 14.37 9.06
C TYR A 118 -1.46 15.42 8.16
N LEU A 119 -2.46 15.01 7.39
CA LEU A 119 -3.41 15.89 6.74
C LEU A 119 -4.67 15.93 7.61
N VAL A 120 -5.00 17.11 8.10
CA VAL A 120 -6.19 17.35 8.94
C VAL A 120 -7.19 18.16 8.13
N CYS A 121 -8.44 17.70 8.10
CA CYS A 121 -9.52 18.29 7.35
C CYS A 121 -10.50 19.02 8.29
N PHE A 122 -10.86 20.24 7.93
CA PHE A 122 -11.86 21.07 8.58
C PHE A 122 -12.94 21.47 7.59
N SER A 123 -14.17 21.63 8.05
CA SER A 123 -15.26 22.14 7.22
C SER A 123 -15.08 23.62 6.87
N ALA A 124 -15.92 24.14 5.97
CA ALA A 124 -15.99 25.57 5.67
C ALA A 124 -16.25 26.44 6.92
N ASP A 125 -16.94 25.88 7.91
CA ASP A 125 -17.22 26.52 9.20
C ASP A 125 -16.14 26.25 10.27
N ASN A 126 -14.95 25.81 9.85
CA ASN A 126 -13.82 25.48 10.72
C ASN A 126 -14.11 24.37 11.76
N LYS A 127 -15.06 23.47 11.50
CA LYS A 127 -15.28 22.31 12.37
C LYS A 127 -14.34 21.18 11.98
N TYR A 128 -13.70 20.55 12.96
CA TYR A 128 -12.89 19.35 12.71
C TYR A 128 -13.75 18.27 12.05
N LEU A 129 -13.24 17.70 10.96
CA LEU A 129 -13.89 16.62 10.22
C LEU A 129 -13.16 15.30 10.45
N ASN A 130 -11.95 15.18 9.89
CA ASN A 130 -11.15 13.97 9.96
C ASN A 130 -9.65 14.27 9.80
N ALA A 131 -8.79 13.30 10.10
CA ALA A 131 -7.35 13.39 9.89
C ALA A 131 -6.74 12.04 9.50
N MET A 132 -5.75 12.06 8.60
CA MET A 132 -5.00 10.87 8.24
C MET A 132 -3.50 11.15 8.12
N PRO A 133 -2.63 10.17 8.45
CA PRO A 133 -1.21 10.30 8.17
C PRO A 133 -0.94 10.08 6.67
N ILE A 134 -0.34 11.07 6.02
CA ILE A 134 0.01 11.00 4.59
C ILE A 134 1.47 10.57 4.36
N LEU A 135 2.31 10.71 5.38
CA LEU A 135 3.72 10.35 5.34
C LEU A 135 4.21 9.96 6.74
N LYS A 136 5.03 8.93 6.84
CA LYS A 136 5.64 8.46 8.09
C LYS A 136 7.09 8.04 7.83
N THR A 137 7.98 8.33 8.77
CA THR A 137 9.39 7.89 8.76
C THR A 137 9.84 7.47 10.16
N GLY A 138 10.69 6.45 10.24
CA GLY A 138 11.10 5.81 11.51
C GLY A 138 10.07 4.82 12.08
N PHE A 139 9.03 4.49 11.30
CA PHE A 139 8.00 3.51 11.66
C PHE A 139 8.15 2.19 10.92
N ASP A 140 8.74 2.23 9.73
CA ASP A 140 8.95 1.09 8.84
C ASP A 140 10.28 1.25 8.09
N ASN A 141 10.67 0.21 7.35
CA ASN A 141 11.90 0.19 6.56
C ASN A 141 11.70 0.78 5.14
N SER A 142 10.91 1.86 5.01
CA SER A 142 10.78 2.57 3.73
C SER A 142 12.11 3.22 3.33
N THR A 143 12.45 3.10 2.04
CA THR A 143 13.66 3.69 1.46
C THR A 143 13.38 5.09 0.92
N SER A 144 12.17 5.31 0.38
CA SER A 144 11.68 6.63 -0.01
C SER A 144 10.17 6.70 0.20
N ALA A 145 9.65 7.86 0.61
CA ALA A 145 8.22 8.08 0.72
C ALA A 145 7.83 9.55 0.53
N TYR A 146 6.62 9.79 0.04
CA TYR A 146 6.03 11.13 0.00
C TYR A 146 4.52 11.11 0.22
N GLY A 147 3.99 12.23 0.69
CA GLY A 147 2.56 12.56 0.71
C GLY A 147 2.30 13.80 -0.15
N MET A 148 1.14 13.88 -0.80
CA MET A 148 0.79 15.02 -1.65
C MET A 148 -0.71 15.32 -1.58
N LEU A 149 -1.05 16.60 -1.64
CA LEU A 149 -2.40 17.07 -2.00
C LEU A 149 -2.31 17.77 -3.35
N ASP A 150 -3.09 17.32 -4.33
CA ASP A 150 -3.07 17.87 -5.68
C ASP A 150 -4.08 19.02 -5.88
N LYS A 151 -4.10 19.61 -7.09
CA LYS A 151 -5.02 20.72 -7.43
C LYS A 151 -6.50 20.33 -7.45
N LYS A 152 -6.81 19.02 -7.48
CA LYS A 152 -8.16 18.47 -7.41
C LYS A 152 -8.49 17.99 -5.99
N PHE A 153 -7.66 18.34 -5.01
CA PHE A 153 -7.77 17.91 -3.62
C PHE A 153 -7.73 16.39 -3.44
N GLN A 154 -7.08 15.67 -4.36
CA GLN A 154 -6.76 14.25 -4.19
C GLN A 154 -5.49 14.11 -3.37
N ILE A 155 -5.52 13.13 -2.47
CA ILE A 155 -4.45 12.86 -1.51
C ILE A 155 -3.68 11.66 -2.01
N THR A 156 -2.40 11.84 -2.32
CA THR A 156 -1.52 10.74 -2.72
C THR A 156 -0.60 10.38 -1.57
N THR A 157 -0.47 9.09 -1.26
CA THR A 157 0.60 8.56 -0.41
C THR A 157 1.44 7.58 -1.21
N TYR A 158 2.75 7.79 -1.27
CA TYR A 158 3.70 6.92 -1.93
C TYR A 158 4.71 6.39 -0.93
N ARG A 159 5.02 5.09 -1.03
CA ARG A 159 6.12 4.46 -0.30
C ARG A 159 6.86 3.51 -1.21
N GLU A 160 8.17 3.55 -1.13
CA GLU A 160 9.11 2.66 -1.81
C GLU A 160 9.99 1.94 -0.78
N ARG A 161 10.24 0.65 -1.01
CA ARG A 161 11.10 -0.20 -0.20
C ARG A 161 12.05 -0.97 -1.12
N LYS A 162 13.36 -0.86 -0.88
CA LYS A 162 14.35 -1.75 -1.49
C LYS A 162 14.42 -3.05 -0.69
N GLN A 163 14.24 -4.19 -1.37
CA GLN A 163 14.36 -5.53 -0.82
C GLN A 163 15.53 -6.25 -1.51
N GLY A 164 16.66 -6.44 -0.84
CA GLY A 164 17.79 -7.21 -1.40
C GLY A 164 18.34 -6.68 -2.75
N ASP A 165 18.98 -7.55 -3.53
CA ASP A 165 19.62 -7.23 -4.82
C ASP A 165 18.60 -6.67 -5.84
N ASN A 166 18.50 -5.35 -5.91
CA ASN A 166 17.78 -4.55 -6.91
C ASN A 166 16.25 -4.71 -7.00
N ILE A 167 15.58 -5.39 -6.07
CA ILE A 167 14.11 -5.41 -6.05
C ILE A 167 13.62 -4.14 -5.33
N VAL A 168 12.91 -3.30 -6.05
CA VAL A 168 12.28 -2.08 -5.52
C VAL A 168 10.78 -2.29 -5.57
N SER A 169 10.12 -2.29 -4.40
CA SER A 169 8.67 -2.31 -4.35
C SER A 169 8.13 -0.94 -3.99
N PHE A 170 7.09 -0.49 -4.71
CA PHE A 170 6.36 0.70 -4.32
C PHE A 170 4.87 0.45 -4.17
N LYS A 171 4.23 1.30 -3.37
CA LYS A 171 2.79 1.41 -3.22
C LYS A 171 2.38 2.87 -3.29
N ARG A 172 1.51 3.20 -4.24
CA ARG A 172 0.89 4.51 -4.41
C ARG A 172 -0.60 4.39 -4.14
N ASN A 173 -1.09 5.08 -3.12
CA ASN A 173 -2.52 5.16 -2.84
C ASN A 173 -3.02 6.56 -3.17
N VAL A 174 -4.21 6.64 -3.76
CA VAL A 174 -4.93 7.90 -3.99
C VAL A 174 -6.24 7.86 -3.22
N TYR A 175 -6.47 8.89 -2.41
CA TYR A 175 -7.67 9.08 -1.61
C TYR A 175 -8.37 10.37 -2.03
N GLY A 176 -9.67 10.44 -1.78
CA GLY A 176 -10.38 11.71 -1.71
C GLY A 176 -11.24 11.78 -0.46
N TYR A 177 -11.55 12.99 -0.04
CA TYR A 177 -12.42 13.21 1.11
C TYR A 177 -13.89 13.05 0.70
N ASN A 178 -14.62 12.19 1.40
CA ASN A 178 -16.04 11.97 1.24
C ASN A 178 -16.79 12.73 2.34
N ALA A 179 -17.38 13.88 1.98
CA ALA A 179 -18.10 14.72 2.91
C ALA A 179 -19.35 14.05 3.52
N ALA A 180 -20.01 13.15 2.80
CA ALA A 180 -21.22 12.48 3.28
C ALA A 180 -20.93 11.46 4.39
N ALA A 181 -19.80 10.76 4.29
CA ALA A 181 -19.36 9.77 5.27
C ALA A 181 -18.34 10.31 6.29
N ASN A 182 -17.91 11.57 6.14
CA ASN A 182 -16.84 12.20 6.93
C ASN A 182 -15.58 11.32 7.00
N GLU A 183 -15.11 10.84 5.85
CA GLU A 183 -13.94 9.95 5.77
C GLU A 183 -13.07 10.22 4.55
N PHE A 184 -11.81 9.77 4.62
CA PHE A 184 -10.94 9.70 3.45
C PHE A 184 -11.12 8.34 2.78
N THR A 185 -11.81 8.32 1.64
CA THR A 185 -12.07 7.10 0.88
C THR A 185 -10.89 6.81 -0.05
N LEU A 186 -10.37 5.58 0.01
CA LEU A 186 -9.36 5.09 -0.93
C LEU A 186 -10.01 4.92 -2.30
N MET A 187 -9.56 5.70 -3.28
CA MET A 187 -10.05 5.65 -4.66
C MET A 187 -9.25 4.66 -5.50
N MET A 188 -7.93 4.59 -5.27
CA MET A 188 -7.03 3.77 -6.08
C MET A 188 -5.80 3.34 -5.27
N THR A 189 -5.32 2.13 -5.54
CA THR A 189 -4.01 1.66 -5.12
C THR A 189 -3.27 1.13 -6.33
N GLU A 190 -2.08 1.68 -6.57
CA GLU A 190 -1.14 1.20 -7.57
C GLU A 190 0.11 0.64 -6.90
N PRO A 191 0.30 -0.68 -6.91
CA PRO A 191 1.58 -1.29 -6.60
C PRO A 191 2.50 -1.29 -7.85
N ASN A 192 3.83 -1.33 -7.64
CA ASN A 192 4.78 -1.69 -8.72
C ASN A 192 5.05 -3.18 -8.78
N GLU A 193 4.89 -3.84 -7.63
CA GLU A 193 4.84 -5.28 -7.65
C GLU A 193 3.60 -5.56 -8.50
N GLU A 194 3.76 -6.27 -9.63
CA GLU A 194 2.77 -7.28 -9.94
C GLU A 194 2.46 -7.89 -8.58
N ILE A 195 1.24 -7.69 -8.08
CA ILE A 195 0.76 -8.53 -7.00
C ILE A 195 1.03 -9.91 -7.58
N ILE A 196 2.06 -10.59 -7.08
CA ILE A 196 2.14 -12.02 -7.25
C ILE A 196 0.91 -12.41 -6.46
N GLU A 197 -0.24 -12.45 -7.12
CA GLU A 197 -1.37 -13.22 -6.69
C GLU A 197 -0.71 -14.55 -6.41
N ASN A 198 -0.52 -14.85 -5.12
CA ASN A 198 -0.04 -16.14 -4.74
C ASN A 198 -1.15 -17.05 -5.22
N VAL A 199 -0.95 -17.64 -6.39
CA VAL A 199 -1.91 -18.51 -7.03
C VAL A 199 -2.24 -19.58 -6.00
N ILE A 200 -3.45 -19.48 -5.45
CA ILE A 200 -3.86 -20.34 -4.35
C ILE A 200 -4.12 -21.70 -4.96
N ASN A 201 -3.36 -22.70 -4.52
CA ASN A 201 -3.62 -24.07 -4.90
C ASN A 201 -4.82 -24.60 -4.11
N PRO A 202 -6.01 -24.81 -4.71
CA PRO A 202 -7.23 -25.16 -3.99
C PRO A 202 -7.20 -26.60 -3.47
N ILE A 203 -6.19 -27.39 -3.81
CA ILE A 203 -6.05 -28.79 -3.39
C ILE A 203 -4.83 -29.02 -2.49
N ASP A 204 -4.18 -27.96 -2.01
CA ASP A 204 -2.95 -28.04 -1.22
C ASP A 204 -3.09 -28.90 0.05
N THR A 205 -4.24 -28.83 0.72
CA THR A 205 -4.59 -29.52 1.97
C THR A 205 -4.90 -31.01 1.81
N PHE A 206 -5.09 -31.53 0.59
CA PHE A 206 -5.41 -32.95 0.38
C PHE A 206 -4.17 -33.85 0.54
N GLY A 207 -4.43 -35.16 0.74
CA GLY A 207 -3.38 -36.17 0.93
C GLY A 207 -2.46 -36.38 -0.27
N ILE A 208 -1.24 -36.83 0.02
CA ILE A 208 -0.16 -37.13 -0.94
C ILE A 208 0.37 -38.56 -0.79
N LYS A 209 -0.48 -39.54 -0.48
CA LYS A 209 -0.08 -40.93 -0.24
C LYS A 209 0.30 -41.65 -1.53
N HIS A 210 -0.34 -41.34 -2.65
CA HIS A 210 -0.04 -41.96 -3.93
C HIS A 210 1.37 -41.58 -4.42
N LYS A 211 2.10 -42.53 -5.02
CA LYS A 211 3.50 -42.32 -5.47
C LYS A 211 3.66 -41.11 -6.40
N LEU A 212 2.68 -40.85 -7.26
CA LEU A 212 2.65 -39.74 -8.21
C LEU A 212 2.06 -38.44 -7.63
N ALA A 213 1.48 -38.47 -6.43
CA ALA A 213 0.98 -37.26 -5.78
C ALA A 213 2.15 -36.36 -5.32
N GLY A 214 1.91 -35.06 -5.32
CA GLY A 214 2.90 -34.04 -4.98
C GLY A 214 2.77 -32.79 -5.85
N ASP A 215 3.61 -31.80 -5.56
CA ASP A 215 3.66 -30.56 -6.33
C ASP A 215 4.79 -30.62 -7.35
N TYR A 216 4.48 -30.31 -8.61
CA TYR A 216 5.41 -30.25 -9.72
C TYR A 216 5.47 -28.81 -10.19
N VAL A 217 6.66 -28.21 -10.17
CA VAL A 217 6.84 -26.77 -10.36
C VAL A 217 7.82 -26.50 -11.48
N GLN A 218 7.55 -25.46 -12.26
CA GLN A 218 8.50 -24.79 -13.13
C GLN A 218 8.96 -23.47 -12.48
N ASN A 219 8.01 -22.71 -11.92
CA ASN A 219 8.25 -21.53 -11.07
C ASN A 219 7.03 -21.30 -10.14
N LYS A 220 7.00 -20.18 -9.41
CA LYS A 220 5.93 -19.88 -8.44
C LYS A 220 4.53 -19.75 -9.06
N LYS A 221 4.41 -19.31 -10.31
CA LYS A 221 3.14 -19.14 -11.04
C LYS A 221 2.90 -20.21 -12.11
N ASN A 222 3.73 -21.24 -12.17
CA ASN A 222 3.64 -22.30 -13.17
C ASN A 222 3.87 -23.64 -12.49
N PHE A 223 2.78 -24.31 -12.14
CA PHE A 223 2.82 -25.56 -11.40
C PHE A 223 1.62 -26.46 -11.67
N ILE A 224 1.82 -27.74 -11.39
CA ILE A 224 0.78 -28.76 -11.36
C ILE A 224 0.87 -29.48 -10.02
N SER A 225 -0.23 -29.51 -9.29
CA SER A 225 -0.36 -30.28 -8.06
C SER A 225 -1.20 -31.51 -8.31
N PHE A 226 -0.72 -32.66 -7.84
CA PHE A 226 -1.46 -33.91 -7.79
C PHE A 226 -1.71 -34.32 -6.34
N ARG A 227 -2.90 -34.84 -6.08
CA ARG A 227 -3.36 -35.28 -4.76
C ARG A 227 -4.12 -36.59 -4.88
N ASP A 228 -4.27 -37.26 -3.75
CA ASP A 228 -5.03 -38.50 -3.65
C ASP A 228 -6.50 -38.27 -4.09
N SER A 229 -7.03 -39.18 -4.91
CA SER A 229 -8.45 -39.25 -5.23
C SER A 229 -9.17 -40.28 -4.36
N LYS A 230 -10.50 -40.39 -4.52
CA LYS A 230 -11.31 -41.42 -3.88
C LYS A 230 -10.95 -42.83 -4.38
N ARG A 231 -10.54 -42.96 -5.65
CA ARG A 231 -10.18 -44.25 -6.26
C ARG A 231 -8.66 -44.36 -6.43
N PRO A 232 -8.07 -45.57 -6.25
CA PRO A 232 -6.63 -45.77 -6.40
C PRO A 232 -6.08 -45.48 -7.80
N ASN A 233 -6.90 -45.64 -8.84
CA ASN A 233 -6.54 -45.39 -10.24
C ASN A 233 -6.88 -43.96 -10.69
N GLU A 234 -7.08 -43.03 -9.76
CA GLU A 234 -7.43 -41.65 -10.04
C GLU A 234 -6.51 -40.69 -9.26
N LEU A 235 -6.19 -39.56 -9.87
CA LEU A 235 -5.46 -38.47 -9.25
C LEU A 235 -6.26 -37.18 -9.38
N ARG A 236 -6.46 -36.50 -8.26
CA ARG A 236 -6.97 -35.13 -8.29
C ARG A 236 -5.83 -34.22 -8.71
N PHE A 237 -6.07 -33.30 -9.63
CA PHE A 237 -5.06 -32.34 -10.05
C PHE A 237 -5.57 -30.90 -10.04
N PHE A 238 -4.62 -30.00 -9.97
CA PHE A 238 -4.77 -28.57 -10.22
C PHE A 238 -3.57 -28.10 -11.01
N VAL A 239 -3.80 -27.41 -12.12
CA VAL A 239 -2.75 -26.76 -12.91
C VAL A 239 -3.03 -25.27 -12.98
N HIS A 240 -1.96 -24.49 -12.82
CA HIS A 240 -1.93 -23.08 -13.15
C HIS A 240 -0.67 -22.78 -13.95
N PHE A 241 -0.81 -22.00 -15.02
CA PHE A 241 0.32 -21.48 -15.76
C PHE A 241 0.08 -20.05 -16.22
N GLU A 242 1.18 -19.31 -16.32
CA GLU A 242 1.27 -17.97 -16.89
C GLU A 242 2.46 -17.94 -17.85
N LYS A 243 2.20 -17.61 -19.12
CA LYS A 243 3.20 -17.35 -20.17
C LYS A 243 3.11 -15.87 -20.59
N ASN A 244 4.15 -15.36 -21.23
CA ASN A 244 4.21 -13.99 -21.78
C ASN A 244 3.79 -12.93 -20.74
N ASP A 245 4.45 -12.90 -19.57
CA ASP A 245 4.19 -11.93 -18.49
C ASP A 245 2.70 -11.80 -18.08
N GLY A 246 1.99 -12.93 -18.11
CA GLY A 246 0.59 -13.01 -17.68
C GLY A 246 -0.44 -12.67 -18.77
N GLU A 247 -0.03 -12.39 -20.00
CA GLU A 247 -0.96 -12.25 -21.14
C GLU A 247 -1.60 -13.59 -21.55
N CYS A 248 -1.05 -14.70 -21.05
CA CYS A 248 -1.43 -16.05 -21.43
C CYS A 248 -1.59 -16.90 -20.18
N LYS A 249 -2.83 -17.05 -19.71
CA LYS A 249 -3.14 -17.76 -18.46
C LYS A 249 -3.99 -18.99 -18.71
N GLY A 250 -3.80 -20.02 -17.89
CA GLY A 250 -4.67 -21.20 -17.89
C GLY A 250 -4.73 -21.84 -16.52
N GLU A 251 -5.94 -22.14 -16.09
CA GLU A 251 -6.23 -22.80 -14.81
C GLU A 251 -7.22 -23.94 -15.02
N LEU A 252 -6.90 -25.13 -14.51
CA LEU A 252 -7.82 -26.26 -14.55
C LEU A 252 -7.64 -27.16 -13.34
N LYS A 253 -8.76 -27.54 -12.72
CA LYS A 253 -8.82 -28.56 -11.67
C LYS A 253 -9.69 -29.71 -12.11
N GLY A 254 -9.31 -30.93 -11.76
CA GLY A 254 -10.06 -32.10 -12.17
C GLY A 254 -9.59 -33.39 -11.52
N VAL A 255 -10.08 -34.51 -12.04
CA VAL A 255 -9.68 -35.86 -11.65
C VAL A 255 -9.21 -36.58 -12.90
N ALA A 256 -7.91 -36.85 -12.98
CA ALA A 256 -7.31 -37.62 -14.06
C ALA A 256 -7.32 -39.12 -13.71
N LYS A 257 -7.65 -39.97 -14.69
CA LYS A 257 -7.64 -41.43 -14.55
C LYS A 257 -6.29 -41.96 -15.00
N LEU A 258 -5.67 -42.83 -14.21
CA LEU A 258 -4.45 -43.54 -14.56
C LEU A 258 -4.78 -44.61 -15.61
N VAL A 259 -4.26 -44.43 -16.82
CA VAL A 259 -4.35 -45.41 -17.91
C VAL A 259 -3.26 -46.48 -17.74
N ASN A 260 -2.11 -46.09 -17.18
CA ASN A 260 -1.04 -46.98 -16.75
C ASN A 260 -0.23 -46.33 -15.61
N SER A 261 0.91 -46.92 -15.23
CA SER A 261 1.73 -46.46 -14.11
C SER A 261 2.40 -45.10 -14.30
N THR A 262 2.46 -44.58 -15.54
CA THR A 262 3.11 -43.31 -15.89
C THR A 262 2.24 -42.37 -16.69
N LEU A 263 1.01 -42.76 -17.06
CA LEU A 263 0.10 -41.93 -17.86
C LEU A 263 -1.23 -41.75 -17.13
N ALA A 264 -1.59 -40.50 -16.87
CA ALA A 264 -2.91 -40.10 -16.41
C ALA A 264 -3.61 -39.23 -17.46
N VAL A 265 -4.91 -39.46 -17.67
CA VAL A 265 -5.72 -38.72 -18.65
C VAL A 265 -6.91 -38.10 -17.95
N TYR A 266 -7.12 -36.81 -18.19
CA TYR A 266 -8.34 -36.10 -17.81
C TYR A 266 -9.18 -35.88 -19.06
N GLN A 267 -10.47 -36.19 -18.95
CA GLN A 267 -11.47 -35.92 -19.98
C GLN A 267 -12.73 -35.44 -19.28
N GLU A 268 -13.22 -34.26 -19.66
CA GLU A 268 -14.43 -33.68 -19.08
C GLU A 268 -15.68 -34.20 -19.79
N THR A 269 -16.66 -34.69 -19.03
CA THR A 269 -17.91 -35.19 -19.63
C THR A 269 -18.69 -34.03 -20.24
N GLY A 270 -18.92 -34.07 -21.56
CA GLY A 270 -19.68 -33.04 -22.28
C GLY A 270 -18.86 -31.82 -22.72
N ASN A 271 -17.53 -31.82 -22.52
CA ASN A 271 -16.61 -30.79 -23.01
C ASN A 271 -15.48 -31.46 -23.80
N PRO A 272 -15.06 -30.93 -24.97
CA PRO A 272 -13.96 -31.49 -25.76
C PRO A 272 -12.58 -31.42 -25.09
N CYS A 273 -12.46 -30.83 -23.90
CA CYS A 273 -11.20 -30.73 -23.17
C CYS A 273 -10.66 -32.10 -22.73
N GLU A 274 -9.45 -32.42 -23.20
CA GLU A 274 -8.69 -33.60 -22.79
C GLU A 274 -7.23 -33.21 -22.48
N LEU A 275 -6.73 -33.62 -21.32
CA LEU A 275 -5.33 -33.44 -20.91
C LEU A 275 -4.67 -34.78 -20.63
N GLN A 276 -3.42 -34.90 -21.08
CA GLN A 276 -2.55 -36.03 -20.76
C GLN A 276 -1.39 -35.58 -19.87
N PHE A 277 -1.14 -36.36 -18.82
CA PHE A 277 -0.04 -36.19 -17.89
C PHE A 277 0.86 -37.40 -17.95
N ASN A 278 2.09 -37.21 -18.45
CA ASN A 278 3.10 -38.26 -18.56
C ASN A 278 4.18 -38.07 -17.49
N PHE A 279 4.30 -39.03 -16.60
CA PHE A 279 5.23 -39.04 -15.48
C PHE A 279 6.50 -39.81 -15.84
N LYS A 280 7.65 -39.12 -15.81
CA LYS A 280 8.96 -39.72 -16.02
C LYS A 280 9.93 -39.28 -14.92
N GLY A 281 10.31 -40.23 -14.06
CA GLY A 281 11.13 -39.95 -12.88
C GLY A 281 10.44 -38.96 -11.95
N ASN A 282 11.06 -37.78 -11.77
CA ASN A 282 10.52 -36.69 -10.95
C ASN A 282 9.79 -35.61 -11.77
N THR A 283 9.58 -35.82 -13.07
CA THR A 283 9.01 -34.81 -13.95
C THR A 283 7.66 -35.27 -14.47
N VAL A 284 6.70 -34.35 -14.59
CA VAL A 284 5.43 -34.55 -15.28
C VAL A 284 5.39 -33.64 -16.49
N THR A 285 5.08 -34.22 -17.65
CA THR A 285 4.79 -33.47 -18.87
C THR A 285 3.29 -33.43 -19.06
N MET A 286 2.75 -32.22 -19.23
CA MET A 286 1.34 -32.00 -19.53
C MET A 286 1.21 -31.69 -21.02
N LYS A 287 0.21 -32.30 -21.66
CA LYS A 287 -0.15 -32.04 -23.04
C LYS A 287 -1.66 -31.96 -23.19
N GLU A 288 -2.12 -30.96 -23.92
CA GLU A 288 -3.50 -30.84 -24.38
C GLU A 288 -3.72 -31.73 -25.60
N THR A 289 -4.65 -32.67 -25.51
CA THR A 289 -5.02 -33.58 -26.60
C THR A 289 -6.44 -33.35 -27.11
N GLY A 290 -7.26 -32.63 -26.35
CA GLY A 290 -8.59 -32.17 -26.72
C GLY A 290 -8.78 -30.68 -26.44
N GLY A 291 -9.71 -30.01 -27.10
CA GLY A 291 -9.83 -28.54 -27.08
C GLY A 291 -10.22 -27.95 -25.71
N CYS A 292 -9.24 -27.61 -24.88
CA CYS A 292 -9.43 -27.05 -23.54
C CYS A 292 -9.55 -25.51 -23.54
N GLY A 293 -9.98 -24.91 -24.65
CA GLY A 293 -10.03 -23.46 -24.84
C GLY A 293 -10.91 -22.71 -23.83
N SER A 294 -11.82 -23.38 -23.13
CA SER A 294 -12.64 -22.76 -22.07
C SER A 294 -11.87 -22.48 -20.77
N TRP A 295 -10.69 -23.07 -20.60
CA TRP A 295 -9.92 -23.05 -19.36
C TRP A 295 -8.62 -22.24 -19.48
N ARG A 296 -8.45 -21.52 -20.60
CA ARG A 296 -7.21 -20.82 -20.98
C ARG A 296 -7.48 -19.78 -22.07
N ASP A 297 -6.55 -18.86 -22.28
CA ASP A 297 -6.62 -17.94 -23.43
C ASP A 297 -6.43 -18.66 -24.78
N ILE A 298 -7.01 -18.12 -25.86
CA ILE A 298 -7.09 -18.77 -27.20
C ILE A 298 -5.71 -19.21 -27.73
N LYS A 299 -4.66 -18.45 -27.45
CA LYS A 299 -3.28 -18.71 -27.92
C LYS A 299 -2.45 -19.62 -27.00
N CYS A 300 -3.05 -20.16 -25.94
CA CYS A 300 -2.33 -20.72 -24.80
C CYS A 300 -2.69 -22.16 -24.58
N PHE A 301 -1.89 -23.12 -25.03
CA PHE A 301 -2.16 -24.55 -24.82
C PHE A 301 -1.65 -25.04 -23.46
N PHE A 302 -2.34 -26.03 -22.87
CA PHE A 302 -1.87 -26.77 -21.70
C PHE A 302 -0.69 -27.69 -22.07
N GLU A 303 0.46 -27.06 -22.29
CA GLU A 303 1.72 -27.73 -22.62
C GLU A 303 2.84 -27.22 -21.73
N GLY A 304 3.58 -28.17 -21.14
CA GLY A 304 4.73 -27.87 -20.29
C GLY A 304 5.32 -29.10 -19.60
N SER A 305 6.49 -28.90 -18.97
CA SER A 305 7.20 -29.91 -18.21
C SER A 305 7.56 -29.37 -16.83
N TYR A 306 7.14 -30.08 -15.78
CA TYR A 306 7.16 -29.61 -14.40
C TYR A 306 7.89 -30.62 -13.52
N THR A 307 8.83 -30.15 -12.69
CA THR A 307 9.66 -31.02 -11.86
C THR A 307 9.14 -31.05 -10.44
N ARG A 308 9.10 -32.24 -9.83
CA ARG A 308 8.63 -32.45 -8.46
C ARG A 308 9.42 -31.57 -7.50
N LYS A 309 8.70 -30.78 -6.71
CA LYS A 309 9.23 -29.96 -5.63
C LYS A 309 9.81 -30.87 -4.55
N LYS A 310 11.04 -30.60 -4.12
CA LYS A 310 11.66 -31.32 -3.00
C LYS A 310 10.90 -31.02 -1.72
N ALA A 311 10.67 -32.03 -0.90
CA ALA A 311 10.10 -31.84 0.44
C ALA A 311 11.01 -30.91 1.26
N PRO A 312 10.45 -29.99 2.08
CA PRO A 312 11.25 -29.24 3.04
C PRO A 312 11.98 -30.22 3.95
N LYS A 313 13.29 -30.04 4.15
CA LYS A 313 14.02 -30.81 5.17
C LYS A 313 13.40 -30.48 6.52
N THR A 314 12.82 -31.47 7.18
CA THR A 314 12.39 -31.35 8.58
C THR A 314 13.60 -30.95 9.41
N ALA A 315 13.54 -29.82 10.08
CA ALA A 315 14.54 -29.48 11.08
C ALA A 315 14.47 -30.54 12.19
N GLU A 316 15.55 -31.30 12.34
CA GLU A 316 15.71 -32.26 13.42
C GLU A 316 15.62 -31.49 14.76
N PRO A 317 14.76 -31.90 15.70
CA PRO A 317 14.73 -31.26 17.00
C PRO A 317 16.07 -31.48 17.70
N ALA A 318 16.74 -30.38 18.04
CA ALA A 318 18.01 -30.38 18.76
C ALA A 318 17.93 -31.31 19.97
N GLY A 319 18.79 -32.34 19.97
CA GLY A 319 18.85 -33.35 21.00
C GLY A 319 18.99 -32.74 22.40
N LYS A 320 18.13 -33.18 23.31
CA LYS A 320 18.35 -33.04 24.76
C LYS A 320 19.61 -33.84 25.11
N LYS A 321 20.71 -33.15 25.43
CA LYS A 321 21.82 -33.73 26.17
C LYS A 321 21.27 -34.18 27.54
N LYS A 322 21.43 -35.48 27.84
CA LYS A 322 21.47 -35.99 29.20
C LYS A 322 22.92 -35.95 29.68
#